data_AF-A0A2E1ZN40-F1
#
_entry.id   AF-A0A2E1ZN40-F1
#
_cell.length_a   1.000
_cell.length_b   1.000
_cell.length_c   1.000
_cell.angle_alpha   90.00
_cell.angle_beta   90.00
_cell.angle_gamma   90.00
#
_symmetry.space_group_name_H-M   'P 1'
#
loop_
_entity.id
_entity.type
_entity.pdbx_description
1 polymer ?
#
loop_
_entity_poly.entity_id
_entity_poly.type
_entity_poly.pdbx_seq_one_letter_code
_entity_poly.pdbx_strand_id
1 'polypeptide(L)'
;MVARCVLVFALFTAGTVGAHHSRSAFNLDSSIEVEGTLIELAWRNPHAFLVVESIDESGNTVEWTFEGHSIAGLMRNGWTRNTFDIGERVVVVARPNRDAERFFGLLSHVTRIDGETLYAFSRPPESALPSRRPVAPSIDFSGTWRPILDMRQTLVGGFEPPSDWPYTEKGLAEIAQFDINDDPGLDCEAYPMPRITRYPYNQRWEASGDGITITHEQAATVRNLNFEIGATLPSSHAPDKNGYSIARIEEDGTLVVTTTGFADTKWGSERGVSSSDQKIVVESYRLIEGGYGLALSYRITDPEYLRESVELSRNFRLISGYEFTDEPCDTLTARRHLQFD
;
A
#
# COMPACT_ATOMS: atom_id res chain seq x y z
N MET A 1 41.33 54.23 -0.69
CA MET A 1 40.02 53.60 -0.41
C MET A 1 40.23 52.10 -0.41
N VAL A 2 40.09 51.46 0.75
CA VAL A 2 40.27 50.00 0.91
C VAL A 2 38.91 49.35 0.66
N ALA A 3 38.80 48.54 -0.39
CA ALA A 3 37.58 47.81 -0.71
C ALA A 3 37.39 46.65 0.28
N ARG A 4 36.31 46.70 1.07
CA ARG A 4 35.88 45.60 1.94
C ARG A 4 35.08 44.59 1.10
N CYS A 5 35.65 43.42 0.85
CA CYS A 5 34.89 42.25 0.41
C CYS A 5 34.07 41.74 1.59
N VAL A 6 32.75 41.82 1.49
CA VAL A 6 31.82 41.13 2.40
C VAL A 6 31.64 39.72 1.84
N LEU A 7 32.26 38.72 2.47
CA LEU A 7 31.91 37.32 2.24
C LEU A 7 30.58 37.04 2.97
N VAL A 8 29.52 36.82 2.20
CA VAL A 8 28.27 36.26 2.71
C VAL A 8 28.45 34.75 2.81
N PHE A 9 28.59 34.24 4.04
CA PHE A 9 28.62 32.81 4.31
C PHE A 9 27.18 32.29 4.26
N ALA A 10 26.79 31.66 3.15
CA ALA A 10 25.52 30.95 3.07
C ALA A 10 25.62 29.66 3.92
N LEU A 11 24.99 29.67 5.10
CA LEU A 11 24.76 28.44 5.85
C LEU A 11 23.74 27.60 5.06
N PHE A 12 24.22 26.57 4.38
CA PHE A 12 23.37 25.45 3.97
C PHE A 12 23.04 24.65 5.23
N THR A 13 21.84 24.88 5.78
CA THR A 13 21.22 23.92 6.69
C THR A 13 20.89 22.68 5.86
N ALA A 14 21.73 21.64 5.95
CA ALA A 14 21.39 20.32 5.49
C ALA A 14 20.19 19.85 6.32
N GLY A 15 18.99 19.92 5.74
CA GLY A 15 17.82 19.26 6.31
C GLY A 15 18.09 17.77 6.34
N THR A 16 18.09 17.18 7.53
CA THR A 16 17.99 15.74 7.69
C THR A 16 16.59 15.33 7.23
N VAL A 17 16.52 14.68 6.06
CA VAL A 17 15.30 14.04 5.58
C VAL A 17 15.11 12.78 6.42
N GLY A 18 14.17 12.81 7.36
CA GLY A 18 13.73 11.65 8.11
C GLY A 18 12.78 10.81 7.27
N ALA A 19 13.11 9.54 7.07
CA ALA A 19 12.18 8.51 6.61
C ALA A 19 11.24 8.15 7.79
N HIS A 20 9.97 7.79 7.59
CA HIS A 20 9.54 6.55 6.95
C HIS A 20 8.08 6.43 6.51
N HIS A 21 7.86 5.78 5.36
CA HIS A 21 7.22 4.46 5.07
C HIS A 21 7.71 4.01 3.71
N SER A 22 9.01 4.21 3.50
CA SER A 22 9.64 4.18 2.21
C SER A 22 10.76 3.18 2.27
N ARG A 23 10.78 2.29 1.29
CA ARG A 23 11.95 1.45 1.03
C ARG A 23 13.17 2.30 0.58
N SER A 24 13.12 3.62 0.72
CA SER A 24 14.27 4.54 0.61
C SER A 24 15.35 4.28 1.66
N ALA A 25 15.06 3.57 2.75
CA ALA A 25 16.11 3.09 3.63
C ALA A 25 16.99 2.04 2.93
N PHE A 26 16.45 1.26 1.97
CA PHE A 26 17.16 0.12 1.38
C PHE A 26 17.83 0.41 0.04
N ASN A 27 19.10 0.07 -0.11
CA ASN A 27 19.80 0.16 -1.38
C ASN A 27 19.28 -0.92 -2.36
N LEU A 28 18.29 -0.55 -3.16
CA LEU A 28 17.60 -1.45 -4.09
C LEU A 28 18.50 -1.98 -5.23
N ASP A 29 19.61 -1.29 -5.51
CA ASP A 29 20.57 -1.66 -6.55
C ASP A 29 21.64 -2.65 -6.05
N SER A 30 21.70 -2.88 -4.74
CA SER A 30 22.66 -3.81 -4.11
C SER A 30 21.96 -5.03 -3.53
N SER A 31 22.72 -6.08 -3.25
CA SER A 31 22.22 -7.29 -2.60
C SER A 31 23.26 -7.79 -1.61
N ILE A 32 22.80 -8.30 -0.48
CA ILE A 32 23.60 -9.02 0.50
C ILE A 32 23.07 -10.44 0.65
N GLU A 33 23.94 -11.33 1.11
CA GLU A 33 23.62 -12.69 1.52
C GLU A 33 24.02 -12.85 2.98
N VAL A 34 23.12 -13.39 3.80
CA VAL A 34 23.33 -13.61 5.23
C VAL A 34 22.97 -15.05 5.54
N GLU A 35 23.97 -15.84 5.93
CA GLU A 35 23.78 -17.20 6.43
C GLU A 35 23.74 -17.18 7.97
N GLY A 36 22.74 -17.81 8.56
CA GLY A 36 22.64 -17.86 10.01
C GLY A 36 21.50 -18.73 10.53
N THR A 37 21.20 -18.56 11.81
CA THR A 37 20.11 -19.26 12.49
C THR A 37 18.89 -18.35 12.56
N LEU A 38 17.74 -18.80 12.07
CA LEU A 38 16.49 -18.06 12.21
C LEU A 38 16.05 -18.08 13.67
N ILE A 39 15.98 -16.91 14.32
CA ILE A 39 15.59 -16.78 15.73
C ILE A 39 14.20 -16.16 15.92
N GLU A 40 13.65 -15.49 14.90
CA GLU A 40 12.29 -14.93 14.94
C GLU A 40 11.64 -14.95 13.54
N LEU A 41 10.35 -15.30 13.50
CA LEU A 41 9.44 -14.99 12.39
C LEU A 41 8.23 -14.23 12.94
N ALA A 42 8.27 -12.90 12.86
CA ALA A 42 7.15 -12.05 13.21
C ALA A 42 6.10 -12.07 12.09
N TRP A 43 5.21 -13.07 12.13
CA TRP A 43 4.08 -13.19 11.22
C TRP A 43 2.91 -12.29 11.66
N ARG A 44 3.04 -10.99 11.36
CA ARG A 44 2.07 -9.92 11.66
C ARG A 44 1.98 -8.95 10.48
N ASN A 45 0.88 -8.18 10.41
CA ASN A 45 0.72 -7.10 9.43
C ASN A 45 1.19 -5.76 10.03
N PRO A 46 1.66 -4.81 9.19
CA PRO A 46 1.55 -4.75 7.72
C PRO A 46 2.63 -5.51 6.94
N HIS A 47 3.74 -5.90 7.58
CA HIS A 47 4.82 -6.67 6.97
C HIS A 47 5.31 -7.73 7.96
N ALA A 48 5.60 -8.94 7.48
CA ALA A 48 6.28 -9.91 8.33
C ALA A 48 7.76 -9.55 8.46
N PHE A 49 8.38 -9.90 9.58
CA PHE A 49 9.82 -9.74 9.79
C PHE A 49 10.47 -11.09 10.09
N LEU A 50 11.70 -11.26 9.61
CA LEU A 50 12.56 -12.38 9.98
C LEU A 50 13.77 -11.83 10.73
N VAL A 51 14.16 -12.49 11.82
CA VAL A 51 15.41 -12.16 12.52
C VAL A 51 16.34 -13.36 12.46
N VAL A 52 17.56 -13.14 11.98
CA VAL A 52 18.59 -14.17 11.81
C VAL A 52 19.81 -13.78 12.63
N GLU A 53 20.24 -14.69 13.50
CA GLU A 53 21.52 -14.62 14.18
C GLU A 53 22.61 -15.12 13.23
N SER A 54 23.57 -14.26 12.90
CA SER A 54 24.69 -14.53 11.99
C SER A 54 26.03 -14.28 12.69
N ILE A 55 27.11 -14.81 12.12
CA ILE A 55 28.47 -14.47 12.53
C ILE A 55 29.07 -13.51 11.50
N ASP A 56 29.63 -12.40 11.96
CA ASP A 56 30.32 -11.43 11.10
C ASP A 56 31.75 -11.88 10.71
N GLU A 57 32.42 -11.12 9.86
CA GLU A 57 33.79 -11.42 9.42
C GLU A 57 34.81 -11.41 10.58
N SER A 58 34.50 -10.75 11.68
CA SER A 58 35.34 -10.66 12.88
C SER A 58 35.07 -11.80 13.87
N GLY A 59 34.09 -12.68 13.58
CA GLY A 59 33.69 -13.78 14.44
C GLY A 59 32.70 -13.39 15.54
N ASN A 60 32.14 -12.18 15.52
CA ASN A 60 31.12 -11.77 16.47
C ASN A 60 29.73 -12.20 16.01
N THR A 61 28.87 -12.49 16.97
CA THR A 61 27.44 -12.69 16.72
C THR A 61 26.75 -11.36 16.45
N VAL A 62 26.00 -11.28 15.35
CA VAL A 62 25.18 -10.13 14.95
C VAL A 62 23.76 -10.58 14.63
N GLU A 63 22.78 -9.76 14.98
CA GLU A 63 21.37 -10.00 14.64
C GLU A 63 20.98 -9.19 13.41
N TRP A 64 20.57 -9.88 12.35
CA TRP A 64 20.00 -9.27 11.16
C TRP A 64 18.47 -9.31 11.22
N THR A 65 17.83 -8.17 11.02
CA THR A 65 16.38 -8.08 10.84
C THR A 65 16.05 -7.87 9.36
N PHE A 66 15.08 -8.61 8.83
CA PHE A 66 14.64 -8.50 7.44
C PHE A 66 13.15 -8.18 7.36
N GLU A 67 12.79 -7.09 6.69
CA GLU A 67 11.41 -6.74 6.37
C GLU A 67 10.93 -7.50 5.13
N GLY A 68 9.85 -8.26 5.30
CA GLY A 68 9.20 -9.05 4.26
C GLY A 68 8.01 -8.34 3.61
N HIS A 69 7.21 -9.11 2.88
CA HIS A 69 5.92 -8.65 2.37
C HIS A 69 4.88 -8.69 3.50
N SER A 70 3.72 -8.06 3.28
CA SER A 70 2.50 -8.36 4.04
C SER A 70 2.11 -9.84 4.02
N ILE A 71 1.36 -10.26 5.03
CA ILE A 71 0.96 -11.66 5.21
C ILE A 71 0.22 -12.19 3.98
N ALA A 72 -0.76 -11.43 3.46
CA ALA A 72 -1.47 -11.80 2.24
C ALA A 72 -0.53 -11.96 1.03
N GLY A 73 0.54 -11.16 0.95
CA GLY A 73 1.55 -11.29 -0.09
C GLY A 73 2.42 -12.53 0.06
N LEU A 74 2.91 -12.80 1.26
CA LEU A 74 3.70 -13.98 1.57
C LEU A 74 2.90 -15.27 1.33
N MET A 75 1.62 -15.31 1.74
CA MET A 75 0.74 -16.45 1.47
C MET A 75 0.51 -16.69 -0.03
N ARG A 76 0.36 -15.63 -0.83
CA ARG A 76 0.34 -15.76 -2.30
C ARG A 76 1.64 -16.32 -2.85
N ASN A 77 2.74 -16.00 -2.18
CA ASN A 77 4.06 -16.54 -2.47
C ASN A 77 4.36 -17.85 -1.72
N GLY A 78 3.34 -18.57 -1.24
CA GLY A 78 3.45 -19.94 -0.74
C GLY A 78 3.94 -20.05 0.70
N TRP A 79 4.16 -18.93 1.38
CA TRP A 79 4.53 -18.95 2.79
C TRP A 79 3.29 -19.21 3.67
N THR A 80 3.53 -19.74 4.85
CA THR A 80 2.59 -19.91 5.95
C THR A 80 3.27 -19.49 7.24
N ARG A 81 2.50 -19.34 8.31
CA ARG A 81 3.05 -19.09 9.66
C ARG A 81 4.08 -20.14 10.10
N ASN A 82 4.01 -21.34 9.53
CA ASN A 82 4.88 -22.48 9.87
C ASN A 82 5.85 -22.82 8.73
N THR A 83 6.13 -21.89 7.81
CA THR A 83 7.09 -22.15 6.72
C THR A 83 8.51 -22.37 7.23
N PHE A 84 8.84 -21.74 8.37
CA PHE A 84 10.13 -21.88 8.99
C PHE A 84 10.02 -22.36 10.43
N ASP A 85 10.96 -23.20 10.84
CA ASP A 85 11.16 -23.60 12.22
C ASP A 85 12.19 -22.66 12.86
N ILE A 86 11.85 -22.08 14.02
CA ILE A 86 12.81 -21.29 14.78
C ILE A 86 13.96 -22.20 15.24
N GLY A 87 15.19 -21.74 15.00
CA GLY A 87 16.42 -22.50 15.22
C GLY A 87 16.96 -23.19 13.96
N GLU A 88 16.24 -23.16 12.83
CA GLU A 88 16.77 -23.70 11.58
C GLU A 88 17.82 -22.78 10.95
N ARG A 89 18.77 -23.38 10.21
CA ARG A 89 19.75 -22.61 9.43
C ARG A 89 19.15 -22.19 8.10
N VAL A 90 19.37 -20.93 7.75
CA VAL A 90 18.85 -20.31 6.52
C VAL A 90 19.92 -19.46 5.85
N VAL A 91 19.79 -19.32 4.53
CA VAL A 91 20.52 -18.33 3.73
C VAL A 91 19.51 -17.29 3.26
N VAL A 92 19.68 -16.05 3.70
CA VAL A 92 18.80 -14.94 3.36
C VAL A 92 19.47 -14.05 2.33
N VAL A 93 18.74 -13.73 1.26
CA VAL A 93 19.14 -12.69 0.31
C VAL A 93 18.25 -11.47 0.50
N ALA A 94 18.86 -10.30 0.65
CA ALA A 94 18.16 -9.05 0.93
C ALA A 94 18.79 -7.83 0.27
N ARG A 95 18.01 -6.75 0.15
CA ARG A 95 18.53 -5.40 -0.16
C ARG A 95 18.93 -4.75 1.16
N PRO A 96 20.21 -4.39 1.37
CA PRO A 96 20.66 -3.86 2.66
C PRO A 96 20.11 -2.46 2.91
N ASN A 97 20.07 -2.05 4.18
CA ASN A 97 19.97 -0.63 4.54
C ASN A 97 21.12 0.16 3.89
N ARG A 98 20.86 1.43 3.55
CA ARG A 98 21.88 2.36 3.03
C ARG A 98 22.94 2.67 4.06
N ASP A 99 22.57 2.66 5.34
CA ASP A 99 23.50 2.73 6.45
C ASP A 99 24.05 1.31 6.73
N ALA A 100 25.34 1.11 6.44
CA ALA A 100 25.99 -0.19 6.55
C ALA A 100 26.19 -0.66 7.99
N GLU A 101 26.07 0.24 8.99
CA GLU A 101 26.13 -0.12 10.41
C GLU A 101 24.80 -0.70 10.92
N ARG A 102 23.73 -0.62 10.10
CA ARG A 102 22.40 -1.14 10.44
C ARG A 102 22.19 -2.50 9.80
N PHE A 103 22.10 -3.54 10.64
CA PHE A 103 21.78 -4.91 10.25
C PHE A 103 20.28 -5.10 9.92
N PHE A 104 19.79 -4.30 8.98
CA PHE A 104 18.41 -4.29 8.52
C PHE A 104 18.36 -4.42 6.99
N GLY A 105 17.45 -5.24 6.46
CA GLY A 105 17.35 -5.44 5.01
C GLY A 105 15.93 -5.72 4.51
N LEU A 106 15.67 -5.37 3.26
CA LEU A 106 14.44 -5.75 2.56
C LEU A 106 14.60 -7.16 2.00
N LEU A 107 13.78 -8.08 2.49
CA LEU A 107 13.84 -9.48 2.13
C LEU A 107 13.57 -9.70 0.63
N SER A 108 14.45 -10.44 -0.04
CA SER A 108 14.21 -10.93 -1.40
C SER A 108 13.68 -12.36 -1.35
N HIS A 109 14.47 -13.27 -0.76
CA HIS A 109 14.14 -14.67 -0.60
C HIS A 109 14.97 -15.30 0.52
N VAL A 110 14.51 -16.47 0.98
CA VAL A 110 15.19 -17.31 1.95
C VAL A 110 15.36 -18.71 1.35
N THR A 111 16.56 -19.26 1.46
CA THR A 111 16.84 -20.65 1.10
C THR A 111 17.02 -21.46 2.38
N ARG A 112 16.25 -22.54 2.51
CA ARG A 112 16.27 -23.48 3.63
C ARG A 112 17.40 -24.51 3.44
N ILE A 113 17.72 -25.23 4.50
CA ILE A 113 18.80 -26.24 4.48
C ILE A 113 18.51 -27.42 3.54
N ASP A 114 17.23 -27.69 3.26
CA ASP A 114 16.79 -28.71 2.29
C ASP A 114 16.92 -28.24 0.83
N GLY A 115 17.35 -26.99 0.60
CA GLY A 115 17.51 -26.37 -0.70
C GLY A 115 16.25 -25.70 -1.24
N GLU A 116 15.15 -25.69 -0.49
CA GLU A 116 13.92 -24.99 -0.89
C GLU A 116 14.10 -23.47 -0.78
N THR A 117 13.80 -22.72 -1.85
CA THR A 117 13.87 -21.25 -1.88
C THR A 117 12.48 -20.63 -1.89
N LEU A 118 12.22 -19.75 -0.93
CA LEU A 118 10.96 -19.05 -0.72
C LEU A 118 11.13 -17.55 -0.98
N TYR A 119 10.38 -17.00 -1.93
CA TYR A 119 10.49 -15.60 -2.34
C TYR A 119 9.48 -14.71 -1.61
N ALA A 120 9.90 -13.52 -1.18
CA ALA A 120 9.04 -12.57 -0.47
C ALA A 120 8.15 -11.75 -1.42
N PHE A 121 8.70 -11.29 -2.54
CA PHE A 121 8.02 -10.40 -3.49
C PHE A 121 7.84 -11.04 -4.87
N SER A 122 8.92 -11.14 -5.66
CA SER A 122 8.89 -11.65 -7.03
C SER A 122 9.50 -13.04 -7.10
N ARG A 123 8.78 -13.94 -7.77
CA ARG A 123 9.23 -15.28 -8.08
C ARG A 123 9.87 -15.32 -9.48
N PRO A 124 10.97 -16.06 -9.69
CA PRO A 124 11.46 -16.35 -11.03
C PRO A 124 10.36 -16.96 -11.91
N PRO A 125 10.31 -16.66 -13.23
CA PRO A 125 9.28 -17.20 -14.12
C PRO A 125 9.13 -18.72 -14.07
N GLU A 126 10.24 -19.43 -13.89
CA GLU A 126 10.31 -20.90 -13.78
C GLU A 126 9.63 -21.45 -12.51
N SER A 127 9.42 -20.60 -11.50
CA SER A 127 8.74 -20.92 -10.24
C SER A 127 7.31 -20.35 -10.15
N ALA A 128 6.80 -19.82 -11.28
CA ALA A 128 5.45 -19.32 -11.37
C ALA A 128 4.43 -20.46 -11.21
N LEU A 129 3.43 -20.26 -10.36
CA LEU A 129 2.33 -21.20 -10.23
C LEU A 129 1.54 -21.27 -11.55
N PRO A 130 1.00 -22.44 -11.93
CA PRO A 130 0.21 -22.58 -13.15
C PRO A 130 -0.99 -21.63 -13.14
N SER A 131 -1.35 -21.16 -14.34
CA SER A 131 -2.53 -20.30 -14.55
C SER A 131 -3.79 -20.95 -13.99
N ARG A 132 -4.36 -20.36 -12.94
CA ARG A 132 -5.67 -20.76 -12.43
C ARG A 132 -6.77 -20.17 -13.31
N ARG A 133 -7.51 -21.01 -14.05
CA ARG A 133 -8.95 -20.81 -14.33
C ARG A 133 -9.65 -22.16 -14.35
N PRO A 134 -10.66 -22.32 -13.49
CA PRO A 134 -11.98 -21.84 -13.88
C PRO A 134 -12.54 -20.85 -12.84
N VAL A 135 -12.69 -19.60 -13.24
CA VAL A 135 -13.60 -18.64 -12.60
C VAL A 135 -14.65 -18.27 -13.65
N ALA A 136 -15.92 -18.19 -13.29
CA ALA A 136 -16.92 -17.65 -14.20
C ALA A 136 -16.70 -16.13 -14.35
N PRO A 137 -16.93 -15.54 -15.53
CA PRO A 137 -16.83 -14.10 -15.68
C PRO A 137 -17.91 -13.41 -14.82
N SER A 138 -17.57 -12.24 -14.28
CA SER A 138 -18.53 -11.35 -13.63
C SER A 138 -19.44 -10.72 -14.70
N ILE A 139 -20.75 -10.63 -14.40
CA ILE A 139 -21.73 -9.96 -15.27
C ILE A 139 -22.41 -8.76 -14.60
N ASP A 140 -22.25 -8.62 -13.29
CA ASP A 140 -22.94 -7.66 -12.41
C ASP A 140 -21.96 -6.97 -11.44
N PHE A 141 -20.66 -7.02 -11.75
CA PHE A 141 -19.54 -6.56 -10.93
C PHE A 141 -19.23 -7.41 -9.68
N SER A 142 -20.02 -8.45 -9.38
CA SER A 142 -19.75 -9.36 -8.27
C SER A 142 -18.48 -10.16 -8.49
N GLY A 143 -17.68 -10.33 -7.44
CA GLY A 143 -16.47 -11.13 -7.50
C GLY A 143 -15.38 -10.69 -6.54
N THR A 144 -14.31 -11.48 -6.48
CA THR A 144 -13.09 -11.05 -5.79
C THR A 144 -12.14 -10.45 -6.82
N TRP A 145 -11.93 -9.14 -6.71
CA TRP A 145 -11.10 -8.35 -7.60
C TRP A 145 -9.72 -8.16 -7.01
N ARG A 146 -8.70 -8.65 -7.73
CA ARG A 146 -7.31 -8.46 -7.40
C ARG A 146 -6.75 -7.28 -8.17
N PRO A 147 -6.17 -6.27 -7.53
CA PRO A 147 -5.52 -5.19 -8.26
C PRO A 147 -4.37 -5.71 -9.10
N ILE A 148 -4.25 -5.17 -10.31
CA ILE A 148 -3.03 -5.30 -11.13
C ILE A 148 -2.09 -4.19 -10.66
N LEU A 149 -0.93 -4.62 -10.16
CA LEU A 149 0.12 -3.75 -9.66
C LEU A 149 1.30 -3.80 -10.62
N ASP A 150 1.93 -2.67 -10.89
CA ASP A 150 3.29 -2.68 -11.44
C ASP A 150 4.33 -2.95 -10.33
N MET A 151 5.54 -3.32 -10.74
CA MET A 151 6.62 -3.64 -9.80
C MET A 151 7.04 -2.44 -8.94
N ARG A 152 6.91 -1.21 -9.46
CA ARG A 152 7.21 0.01 -8.70
C ARG A 152 6.14 0.29 -7.65
N GLN A 153 4.87 0.02 -7.94
CA GLN A 153 3.78 0.09 -6.96
C GLN A 153 3.90 -0.98 -5.89
N THR A 154 4.42 -2.16 -6.25
CA THR A 154 4.61 -3.31 -5.34
C THR A 154 5.84 -3.14 -4.43
N LEU A 155 6.93 -2.61 -4.97
CA LEU A 155 8.20 -2.48 -4.26
C LEU A 155 8.45 -1.09 -3.67
N VAL A 156 7.88 -0.05 -4.28
CA VAL A 156 8.26 1.37 -4.09
C VAL A 156 7.02 2.24 -3.82
N GLY A 157 5.89 1.66 -3.40
CA GLY A 157 4.57 2.29 -3.39
C GLY A 157 4.60 3.79 -3.07
N GLY A 158 4.39 4.63 -4.10
CA GLY A 158 4.64 6.08 -4.15
C GLY A 158 4.87 6.77 -2.81
N PHE A 159 6.14 6.96 -2.45
CA PHE A 159 6.59 7.39 -1.12
C PHE A 159 6.49 8.88 -0.85
N GLU A 160 6.30 9.66 -1.90
CA GLU A 160 6.18 11.11 -1.83
C GLU A 160 4.76 11.52 -2.22
N PRO A 161 4.28 12.67 -1.74
CA PRO A 161 3.10 13.29 -2.27
C PRO A 161 3.25 13.45 -3.79
N PRO A 162 2.19 13.22 -4.59
CA PRO A 162 2.27 13.36 -6.04
C PRO A 162 2.77 14.75 -6.43
N SER A 163 3.94 14.85 -7.06
CA SER A 163 4.57 16.16 -7.33
C SER A 163 3.88 16.97 -8.43
N ASP A 164 3.07 16.31 -9.24
CA ASP A 164 2.45 16.84 -10.46
C ASP A 164 0.97 17.22 -10.29
N TRP A 165 0.41 17.08 -9.09
CA TRP A 165 -0.98 17.45 -8.84
C TRP A 165 -1.16 18.99 -8.74
N PRO A 166 -2.33 19.52 -9.13
CA PRO A 166 -2.60 20.95 -9.15
C PRO A 166 -2.97 21.47 -7.76
N TYR A 167 -2.08 21.39 -6.78
CA TYR A 167 -2.36 21.81 -5.40
C TYR A 167 -2.69 23.31 -5.28
N THR A 168 -3.55 23.66 -4.34
CA THR A 168 -3.74 25.03 -3.84
C THR A 168 -2.57 25.45 -2.96
N GLU A 169 -2.52 26.72 -2.54
CA GLU A 169 -1.55 27.19 -1.54
C GLU A 169 -1.66 26.40 -0.22
N LYS A 170 -2.90 26.05 0.20
CA LYS A 170 -3.16 25.22 1.38
C LYS A 170 -2.55 23.82 1.23
N GLY A 171 -2.76 23.16 0.09
CA GLY A 171 -2.18 21.85 -0.19
C GLY A 171 -0.65 21.87 -0.26
N LEU A 172 -0.07 22.89 -0.90
CA LEU A 172 1.39 23.06 -0.96
C LEU A 172 2.00 23.29 0.43
N ALA A 173 1.30 23.99 1.33
CA ALA A 173 1.77 24.20 2.70
C ALA A 173 1.84 22.90 3.50
N GLU A 174 0.88 21.97 3.34
CA GLU A 174 0.94 20.64 3.96
C GLU A 174 2.07 19.78 3.36
N ILE A 175 2.24 19.81 2.04
CA ILE A 175 3.33 19.07 1.37
C ILE A 175 4.70 19.55 1.81
N ALA A 176 4.88 20.86 2.04
CA ALA A 176 6.12 21.41 2.54
C ALA A 176 6.46 20.94 3.97
N GLN A 177 5.47 20.43 4.71
CA GLN A 177 5.60 19.86 6.05
C GLN A 177 5.47 18.33 6.03
N PHE A 178 5.47 17.71 4.85
CA PHE A 178 5.34 16.27 4.72
C PHE A 178 6.48 15.57 5.46
N ASP A 179 6.07 14.76 6.43
CA ASP A 179 6.88 13.69 6.99
C ASP A 179 6.13 12.41 6.66
N ILE A 180 6.83 11.41 6.15
CA ILE A 180 6.19 10.14 5.85
C ILE A 180 5.84 9.38 7.14
N ASN A 181 6.54 9.63 8.27
CA ASN A 181 6.24 9.05 9.59
C ASN A 181 4.88 9.48 10.16
N ASP A 182 4.26 10.45 9.53
CA ASP A 182 2.96 10.97 9.86
C ASP A 182 1.82 10.17 9.19
N ASP A 183 2.13 9.07 8.47
CA ASP A 183 1.14 8.24 7.79
C ASP A 183 0.23 7.54 8.81
N PRO A 184 -1.10 7.79 8.75
CA PRO A 184 -2.05 7.12 9.65
C PRO A 184 -1.99 5.59 9.60
N GLY A 185 -1.46 5.01 8.51
CA GLY A 185 -1.26 3.57 8.38
C GLY A 185 -0.31 2.96 9.43
N LEU A 186 0.59 3.76 10.02
CA LEU A 186 1.41 3.31 11.15
C LEU A 186 0.63 3.00 12.40
N ASP A 187 -0.47 3.71 12.59
CA ASP A 187 -1.35 3.57 13.72
C ASP A 187 -2.51 2.63 13.40
N CYS A 188 -2.32 1.81 12.37
CA CYS A 188 -3.29 0.85 11.86
C CYS A 188 -4.63 1.49 11.46
N GLU A 189 -4.62 2.79 11.14
CA GLU A 189 -5.80 3.46 10.63
C GLU A 189 -6.04 3.06 9.17
N ALA A 190 -7.25 2.57 8.89
CA ALA A 190 -7.65 2.30 7.51
C ALA A 190 -7.60 3.57 6.67
N TYR A 191 -7.03 3.47 5.47
CA TYR A 191 -6.96 4.62 4.58
C TYR A 191 -8.34 5.09 4.13
N PRO A 192 -8.52 6.41 3.95
CA PRO A 192 -9.78 6.99 3.53
C PRO A 192 -10.05 6.77 2.04
N MET A 193 -11.27 7.11 1.62
CA MET A 193 -11.60 7.24 0.21
C MET A 193 -10.94 8.49 -0.39
N PRO A 194 -10.31 8.42 -1.59
CA PRO A 194 -10.27 7.28 -2.50
C PRO A 194 -9.03 6.39 -2.36
N ARG A 195 -8.12 6.65 -1.41
CA ARG A 195 -6.88 5.86 -1.26
C ARG A 195 -7.16 4.37 -1.05
N ILE A 196 -8.23 4.01 -0.32
CA ILE A 196 -8.62 2.61 -0.08
C ILE A 196 -9.00 1.84 -1.36
N THR A 197 -9.57 2.50 -2.38
CA THR A 197 -9.92 1.82 -3.65
C THR A 197 -8.68 1.43 -4.44
N ARG A 198 -7.57 2.11 -4.16
CA ARG A 198 -6.23 1.77 -4.66
C ARG A 198 -5.34 1.09 -3.62
N TYR A 199 -5.91 0.49 -2.58
CA TYR A 199 -5.11 -0.32 -1.70
C TYR A 199 -4.60 -1.59 -2.46
N PRO A 200 -3.38 -2.10 -2.19
CA PRO A 200 -2.76 -3.17 -2.99
C PRO A 200 -3.33 -4.56 -2.68
N TYR A 201 -4.40 -4.64 -1.90
CA TYR A 201 -5.05 -5.88 -1.47
C TYR A 201 -6.33 -6.15 -2.25
N ASN A 202 -6.82 -7.38 -2.15
CA ASN A 202 -8.00 -7.79 -2.90
C ASN A 202 -9.26 -7.11 -2.35
N GLN A 203 -10.28 -6.98 -3.20
CA GLN A 203 -11.59 -6.46 -2.83
C GLN A 203 -12.65 -7.49 -3.19
N ARG A 204 -13.62 -7.72 -2.29
CA ARG A 204 -14.74 -8.62 -2.53
C ARG A 204 -15.98 -7.76 -2.76
N TRP A 205 -16.55 -7.87 -3.94
CA TRP A 205 -17.72 -7.12 -4.38
C TRP A 205 -18.91 -8.07 -4.43
N GLU A 206 -19.99 -7.67 -3.77
CA GLU A 206 -21.24 -8.44 -3.66
C GLU A 206 -22.37 -7.55 -4.14
N ALA A 207 -22.82 -7.78 -5.39
CA ALA A 207 -23.94 -7.05 -5.95
C ALA A 207 -25.27 -7.61 -5.44
N SER A 208 -26.22 -6.71 -5.25
CA SER A 208 -27.59 -6.98 -4.82
C SER A 208 -28.55 -6.05 -5.57
N GLY A 209 -29.86 -6.22 -5.38
CA GLY A 209 -30.85 -5.32 -5.98
C GLY A 209 -30.70 -3.86 -5.55
N ASP A 210 -30.19 -3.62 -4.34
CA ASP A 210 -30.13 -2.30 -3.71
C ASP A 210 -28.76 -1.61 -3.85
N GLY A 211 -27.76 -2.31 -4.41
CA GLY A 211 -26.40 -1.79 -4.48
C GLY A 211 -25.31 -2.85 -4.56
N ILE A 212 -24.06 -2.43 -4.36
CA ILE A 212 -22.89 -3.30 -4.26
C ILE A 212 -22.18 -3.06 -2.92
N THR A 213 -21.97 -4.12 -2.14
CA THR A 213 -21.11 -4.07 -0.96
C THR A 213 -19.69 -4.47 -1.34
N ILE A 214 -18.71 -3.66 -0.91
CA ILE A 214 -17.29 -3.87 -1.14
C ILE A 214 -16.60 -4.08 0.20
N THR A 215 -16.06 -5.27 0.39
CA THR A 215 -15.18 -5.59 1.51
C THR A 215 -13.72 -5.50 1.05
N HIS A 216 -12.88 -4.75 1.78
CA HIS A 216 -11.46 -4.61 1.48
C HIS A 216 -10.63 -5.59 2.31
N GLU A 217 -9.75 -6.36 1.67
CA GLU A 217 -8.77 -7.17 2.40
C GLU A 217 -7.78 -6.25 3.13
N GLN A 218 -7.36 -6.65 4.35
CA GLN A 218 -6.41 -5.91 5.18
C GLN A 218 -6.88 -4.50 5.62
N ALA A 219 -8.19 -4.24 5.55
CA ALA A 219 -8.79 -3.04 6.12
C ALA A 219 -10.17 -3.39 6.70
N ALA A 220 -10.52 -2.80 7.84
CA ALA A 220 -11.86 -2.93 8.41
C ALA A 220 -12.96 -2.20 7.60
N THR A 221 -12.58 -1.52 6.50
CA THR A 221 -13.49 -0.70 5.69
C THR A 221 -14.39 -1.56 4.82
N VAL A 222 -15.68 -1.61 5.17
CA VAL A 222 -16.76 -2.05 4.29
C VAL A 222 -17.39 -0.82 3.64
N ARG A 223 -17.52 -0.83 2.32
CA ARG A 223 -18.11 0.27 1.54
C ARG A 223 -19.37 -0.20 0.85
N ASN A 224 -20.44 0.61 0.90
CA ASN A 224 -21.68 0.33 0.19
C ASN A 224 -21.86 1.31 -0.96
N LEU A 225 -22.05 0.79 -2.17
CA LEU A 225 -22.43 1.52 -3.36
C LEU A 225 -23.94 1.45 -3.51
N ASN A 226 -24.65 2.52 -3.15
CA ASN A 226 -26.12 2.49 -3.07
C ASN A 226 -26.75 2.79 -4.43
N PHE A 227 -27.56 1.87 -4.96
CA PHE A 227 -28.30 2.05 -6.22
C PHE A 227 -29.63 2.77 -5.95
N GLU A 228 -29.60 4.10 -6.02
CA GLU A 228 -30.81 4.90 -5.96
C GLU A 228 -30.86 5.85 -7.16
N ILE A 229 -31.91 5.74 -7.97
CA ILE A 229 -32.13 6.63 -9.11
C ILE A 229 -32.42 8.04 -8.54
N GLY A 230 -31.42 8.91 -8.58
CA GLY A 230 -31.54 10.28 -8.09
C GLY A 230 -31.36 10.43 -6.57
N ALA A 231 -30.73 9.47 -5.89
CA ALA A 231 -30.33 9.66 -4.50
C ALA A 231 -29.51 10.93 -4.34
N THR A 232 -29.91 11.75 -3.39
CA THR A 232 -29.05 12.77 -2.80
C THR A 232 -28.46 12.23 -1.50
N LEU A 233 -27.42 12.89 -0.98
CA LEU A 233 -26.86 12.55 0.32
C LEU A 233 -27.98 12.52 1.38
N PRO A 234 -28.18 11.40 2.10
CA PRO A 234 -29.24 11.31 3.11
C PRO A 234 -29.06 12.37 4.20
N SER A 235 -30.15 12.99 4.65
CA SER A 235 -30.09 13.98 5.74
C SER A 235 -29.61 13.40 7.08
N SER A 236 -29.68 12.08 7.24
CA SER A 236 -29.15 11.34 8.38
C SER A 236 -27.66 11.03 8.28
N HIS A 237 -27.00 11.33 7.14
CA HIS A 237 -25.59 11.05 6.95
C HIS A 237 -24.74 11.91 7.88
N ALA A 238 -23.89 11.24 8.67
CA ALA A 238 -22.85 11.90 9.45
C ALA A 238 -21.55 11.87 8.64
N PRO A 239 -20.90 13.02 8.39
CA PRO A 239 -19.64 13.06 7.64
C PRO A 239 -18.56 12.17 8.26
N ASP A 240 -17.85 11.43 7.40
CA ASP A 240 -16.71 10.60 7.80
C ASP A 240 -15.63 10.53 6.70
N LYS A 241 -14.55 9.80 6.95
CA LYS A 241 -13.41 9.71 6.01
C LYS A 241 -13.67 8.90 4.74
N ASN A 242 -14.80 8.19 4.66
CA ASN A 242 -15.20 7.35 3.54
C ASN A 242 -16.33 7.96 2.71
N GLY A 243 -17.08 8.91 3.28
CA GLY A 243 -18.23 9.55 2.65
C GLY A 243 -19.38 8.58 2.38
N TYR A 244 -20.34 9.06 1.60
CA TYR A 244 -21.50 8.30 1.16
C TYR A 244 -21.46 8.09 -0.36
N SER A 245 -21.47 6.83 -0.81
CA SER A 245 -21.36 6.48 -2.22
C SER A 245 -22.74 6.19 -2.83
N ILE A 246 -23.07 6.92 -3.88
CA ILE A 246 -24.27 6.71 -4.71
C ILE A 246 -23.81 6.20 -6.06
N ALA A 247 -24.42 5.11 -6.52
CA ALA A 247 -24.02 4.42 -7.72
C ALA A 247 -25.17 4.30 -8.72
N ARG A 248 -24.82 4.34 -10.00
CA ARG A 248 -25.75 4.15 -11.12
C ARG A 248 -25.06 3.39 -12.24
N ILE A 249 -25.83 2.60 -12.98
CA ILE A 249 -25.34 1.93 -14.19
C ILE A 249 -25.85 2.74 -15.39
N GLU A 250 -24.93 3.19 -16.23
CA GLU A 250 -25.21 3.88 -17.48
C GLU A 250 -25.74 2.92 -18.55
N GLU A 251 -26.32 3.46 -19.62
CA GLU A 251 -26.82 2.66 -20.76
C GLU A 251 -25.74 1.79 -21.41
N ASP A 252 -24.48 2.22 -21.38
CA ASP A 252 -23.33 1.48 -21.92
C ASP A 252 -22.79 0.40 -20.97
N GLY A 253 -23.43 0.21 -19.81
CA GLY A 253 -23.03 -0.75 -18.79
C GLY A 253 -21.93 -0.25 -17.84
N THR A 254 -21.52 1.02 -17.93
CA THR A 254 -20.56 1.62 -16.99
C THR A 254 -21.22 1.86 -15.64
N LEU A 255 -20.61 1.36 -14.57
CA LEU A 255 -21.00 1.67 -13.20
C LEU A 255 -20.32 2.98 -12.79
N VAL A 256 -21.10 4.04 -12.61
CA VAL A 256 -20.62 5.35 -12.13
C VAL A 256 -21.00 5.51 -10.67
N VAL A 257 -20.01 5.86 -9.85
CA VAL A 257 -20.16 6.07 -8.41
C VAL A 257 -19.74 7.50 -8.07
N THR A 258 -20.62 8.25 -7.42
CA THR A 258 -20.29 9.55 -6.85
C THR A 258 -20.28 9.43 -5.34
N THR A 259 -19.17 9.82 -4.71
CA THR A 259 -19.02 9.84 -3.26
C THR A 259 -18.84 11.27 -2.77
N THR A 260 -19.66 11.66 -1.79
CA THR A 260 -19.68 12.99 -1.15
C THR A 260 -19.92 12.84 0.36
N GLY A 261 -20.03 13.95 1.10
CA GLY A 261 -20.30 13.91 2.55
C GLY A 261 -19.10 13.43 3.35
N PHE A 262 -17.91 13.83 2.95
CA PHE A 262 -16.68 13.53 3.69
C PHE A 262 -16.55 14.44 4.90
N ALA A 263 -15.81 13.98 5.91
CA ALA A 263 -15.23 14.82 6.94
C ALA A 263 -13.81 15.26 6.53
N ASP A 264 -13.36 16.38 7.10
CA ASP A 264 -11.95 16.77 7.04
C ASP A 264 -11.06 15.61 7.51
N THR A 265 -10.11 15.21 6.66
CA THR A 265 -9.33 14.00 6.89
C THR A 265 -7.87 14.22 6.52
N LYS A 266 -6.96 13.96 7.46
CA LYS A 266 -5.51 13.93 7.22
C LYS A 266 -5.19 12.91 6.13
N TRP A 267 -4.47 13.34 5.10
CA TRP A 267 -4.12 12.53 3.92
C TRP A 267 -5.35 11.87 3.27
N GLY A 268 -6.45 12.63 3.27
CA GLY A 268 -7.77 12.21 2.83
C GLY A 268 -7.90 11.98 1.32
N SER A 269 -7.07 12.62 0.51
CA SER A 269 -7.09 12.45 -0.96
C SER A 269 -5.94 11.54 -1.42
N GLU A 270 -4.75 11.78 -0.91
CA GLU A 270 -3.52 11.01 -1.14
C GLU A 270 -2.51 11.33 -0.02
N ARG A 271 -1.38 10.62 0.03
CA ARG A 271 -0.27 10.92 0.96
C ARG A 271 0.15 12.39 0.91
N GLY A 272 0.40 12.94 2.08
CA GLY A 272 0.88 14.31 2.29
C GLY A 272 -0.13 15.42 2.02
N VAL A 273 -1.35 15.10 1.58
CA VAL A 273 -2.38 16.11 1.30
C VAL A 273 -3.72 15.69 1.90
N SER A 274 -4.18 16.47 2.88
CA SER A 274 -5.48 16.28 3.49
C SER A 274 -6.62 16.52 2.51
N SER A 275 -7.83 16.13 2.91
CA SER A 275 -9.05 16.48 2.17
C SER A 275 -10.03 17.22 3.06
N SER A 276 -10.83 18.07 2.45
CA SER A 276 -11.93 18.79 3.09
C SER A 276 -13.27 18.04 3.00
N ASP A 277 -14.28 18.57 3.69
CA ASP A 277 -15.68 18.21 3.51
C ASP A 277 -16.27 18.55 2.13
N GLN A 278 -15.59 19.42 1.36
CA GLN A 278 -15.94 19.76 -0.03
C GLN A 278 -15.41 18.75 -1.05
N LYS A 279 -14.71 17.70 -0.60
CA LYS A 279 -14.21 16.64 -1.47
C LYS A 279 -15.36 15.93 -2.19
N ILE A 280 -15.19 15.69 -3.48
CA ILE A 280 -16.05 14.86 -4.30
C ILE A 280 -15.16 13.85 -5.02
N VAL A 281 -15.55 12.57 -4.96
CA VAL A 281 -14.90 11.51 -5.72
C VAL A 281 -15.90 10.92 -6.69
N VAL A 282 -15.59 10.93 -7.99
CA VAL A 282 -16.39 10.28 -9.02
C VAL A 282 -15.58 9.13 -9.62
N GLU A 283 -16.08 7.91 -9.50
CA GLU A 283 -15.47 6.70 -10.06
C GLU A 283 -16.32 6.16 -11.22
N SER A 284 -15.65 5.63 -12.24
CA SER A 284 -16.26 4.89 -13.34
C SER A 284 -15.62 3.51 -13.41
N TYR A 285 -16.46 2.48 -13.31
CA TYR A 285 -16.07 1.08 -13.37
C TYR A 285 -16.63 0.42 -14.62
N ARG A 286 -15.79 -0.32 -15.33
CA ARG A 286 -16.20 -1.13 -16.50
C ARG A 286 -15.67 -2.54 -16.39
N LEU A 287 -16.55 -3.51 -16.63
CA LEU A 287 -16.12 -4.88 -16.88
C LEU A 287 -15.38 -4.92 -18.21
N ILE A 288 -14.15 -5.42 -18.17
CA ILE A 288 -13.27 -5.58 -19.34
C ILE A 288 -12.95 -7.06 -19.53
N GLU A 289 -12.35 -7.39 -20.68
CA GLU A 289 -11.97 -8.77 -21.02
C GLU A 289 -13.15 -9.76 -20.89
N GLY A 290 -14.37 -9.33 -21.21
CA GLY A 290 -15.56 -10.18 -21.10
C GLY A 290 -15.96 -10.56 -19.66
N GLY A 291 -15.66 -9.71 -18.67
CA GLY A 291 -16.02 -9.91 -17.27
C GLY A 291 -14.92 -10.53 -16.40
N TYR A 292 -13.72 -10.70 -16.95
CA TYR A 292 -12.54 -11.20 -16.22
C TYR A 292 -11.66 -10.09 -15.65
N GLY A 293 -11.84 -8.85 -16.10
CA GLY A 293 -11.17 -7.69 -15.55
C GLY A 293 -12.17 -6.59 -15.19
N LEU A 294 -11.72 -5.69 -14.33
CA LEU A 294 -12.46 -4.50 -13.92
C LEU A 294 -11.54 -3.30 -14.11
N ALA A 295 -11.92 -2.37 -14.97
CA ALA A 295 -11.21 -1.10 -15.15
C ALA A 295 -11.86 -0.02 -14.28
N LEU A 296 -11.04 0.71 -13.54
CA LEU A 296 -11.41 1.85 -12.71
C LEU A 296 -10.73 3.10 -13.26
N SER A 297 -11.51 4.16 -13.49
CA SER A 297 -11.02 5.53 -13.59
C SER A 297 -11.75 6.37 -12.56
N TYR A 298 -11.06 7.29 -11.90
CA TYR A 298 -11.74 8.16 -10.94
C TYR A 298 -11.13 9.55 -10.93
N ARG A 299 -11.99 10.49 -10.54
CA ARG A 299 -11.73 11.92 -10.48
C ARG A 299 -11.90 12.39 -9.05
N ILE A 300 -10.92 13.15 -8.55
CA ILE A 300 -10.96 13.81 -7.25
C ILE A 300 -11.12 15.30 -7.48
N THR A 301 -12.09 15.90 -6.81
CA THR A 301 -12.28 17.36 -6.75
C THR A 301 -12.30 17.77 -5.29
N ASP A 302 -11.46 18.73 -4.90
CA ASP A 302 -11.45 19.29 -3.55
C ASP A 302 -10.91 20.73 -3.64
N PRO A 303 -11.77 21.75 -3.79
CA PRO A 303 -11.34 23.12 -4.04
C PRO A 303 -10.46 23.73 -2.94
N GLU A 304 -10.46 23.16 -1.73
CA GLU A 304 -9.58 23.63 -0.65
C GLU A 304 -8.13 23.21 -0.87
N TYR A 305 -7.91 22.01 -1.42
CA TYR A 305 -6.60 21.38 -1.55
C TYR A 305 -6.10 21.29 -3.00
N LEU A 306 -7.01 21.33 -3.98
CA LEU A 306 -6.75 21.17 -5.41
C LEU A 306 -7.38 22.32 -6.22
N ARG A 307 -6.57 22.97 -7.07
CA ARG A 307 -7.00 24.04 -7.99
C ARG A 307 -7.88 23.50 -9.12
N GLU A 308 -7.65 22.26 -9.52
CA GLU A 308 -8.37 21.55 -10.58
C GLU A 308 -8.58 20.09 -10.16
N SER A 309 -9.48 19.39 -10.86
CA SER A 309 -9.71 17.98 -10.56
C SER A 309 -8.53 17.12 -11.01
N VAL A 310 -8.23 16.08 -10.24
CA VAL A 310 -7.20 15.09 -10.56
C VAL A 310 -7.84 13.80 -11.05
N GLU A 311 -7.29 13.20 -12.09
CA GLU A 311 -7.74 11.91 -12.62
C GLU A 311 -6.69 10.83 -12.45
N LEU A 312 -7.16 9.63 -12.10
CA LEU A 312 -6.33 8.47 -11.83
C LEU A 312 -7.05 7.21 -12.32
N SER A 313 -6.30 6.14 -12.56
CA SER A 313 -6.87 4.87 -13.03
C SER A 313 -6.19 3.66 -12.41
N ARG A 314 -6.89 2.53 -12.45
CA ARG A 314 -6.38 1.22 -12.05
C ARG A 314 -7.18 0.10 -12.68
N ASN A 315 -6.53 -1.03 -12.93
CA ASN A 315 -7.22 -2.25 -13.35
C ASN A 315 -7.13 -3.34 -12.29
N PHE A 316 -8.12 -4.21 -12.29
CA PHE A 316 -8.22 -5.40 -11.46
C PHE A 316 -8.50 -6.62 -12.33
N ARG A 317 -8.13 -7.79 -11.82
CA ARG A 317 -8.46 -9.09 -12.40
C ARG A 317 -9.32 -9.91 -11.46
N LEU A 318 -10.26 -10.66 -12.01
CA LEU A 318 -11.12 -11.56 -11.24
C LEU A 318 -10.33 -12.78 -10.76
N ILE A 319 -10.52 -13.17 -9.49
CA ILE A 319 -9.96 -14.37 -8.89
C ILE A 319 -11.05 -15.20 -8.19
N SER A 320 -10.82 -16.51 -8.02
CA SER A 320 -11.70 -17.42 -7.29
C SER A 320 -10.95 -18.21 -6.21
N GLY A 321 -11.69 -18.67 -5.19
CA GLY A 321 -11.17 -19.51 -4.12
C GLY A 321 -10.09 -18.82 -3.26
N TYR A 322 -10.19 -17.50 -3.11
CA TYR A 322 -9.30 -16.72 -2.25
C TYR A 322 -10.08 -16.24 -1.03
N GLU A 323 -9.65 -16.71 0.14
CA GLU A 323 -10.13 -16.20 1.41
C GLU A 323 -9.27 -15.05 1.89
N PHE A 324 -9.93 -14.03 2.43
CA PHE A 324 -9.22 -12.90 3.02
C PHE A 324 -8.49 -13.35 4.26
N THR A 325 -7.31 -12.77 4.44
CA THR A 325 -6.49 -13.01 5.63
C THR A 325 -7.09 -12.30 6.84
N ASP A 326 -7.30 -13.03 7.93
CA ASP A 326 -7.75 -12.51 9.23
C ASP A 326 -6.55 -12.22 10.13
N GLU A 327 -5.64 -11.38 9.65
CA GLU A 327 -4.48 -10.94 10.41
C GLU A 327 -4.58 -9.42 10.55
N PRO A 328 -5.02 -8.90 11.71
CA PRO A 328 -5.16 -7.48 11.91
C PRO A 328 -3.78 -6.80 11.85
N CYS A 329 -3.80 -5.50 11.55
CA CYS A 329 -2.62 -4.67 11.68
C CYS A 329 -2.18 -4.62 13.15
N ASP A 330 -0.87 -4.75 13.38
CA ASP A 330 -0.24 -4.62 14.68
C ASP A 330 0.61 -3.34 14.69
N THR A 331 0.32 -2.41 15.59
CA THR A 331 0.94 -1.07 15.59
C THR A 331 2.44 -1.13 15.89
N LEU A 332 2.88 -2.06 16.75
CA LEU A 332 4.30 -2.26 17.04
C LEU A 332 5.05 -2.75 15.79
N THR A 333 4.49 -3.72 15.08
CA THR A 333 5.03 -4.22 13.81
C THR A 333 5.02 -3.14 12.73
N ALA A 334 3.92 -2.37 12.63
CA ALA A 334 3.78 -1.28 11.67
C ALA A 334 4.90 -0.24 11.83
N ARG A 335 5.29 0.05 13.07
CA ARG A 335 6.35 1.01 13.43
C ARG A 335 7.74 0.39 13.59
N ARG A 336 7.91 -0.92 13.44
CA ARG A 336 9.20 -1.62 13.73
C ARG A 336 10.36 -1.08 12.91
N HIS A 337 10.11 -0.68 11.66
CA HIS A 337 11.12 -0.11 10.78
C HIS A 337 11.73 1.20 11.32
N LEU A 338 11.00 1.97 12.14
CA LEU A 338 11.45 3.27 12.68
C LEU A 338 12.65 3.12 13.62
N GLN A 339 12.89 1.91 14.12
CA GLN A 339 14.07 1.59 14.93
C GLN A 339 15.35 1.57 14.09
N PHE A 340 15.21 1.53 12.76
CA PHE A 340 16.30 1.42 11.79
C PHE A 340 16.45 2.67 10.90
N ASP A 341 15.78 3.77 11.26
CA ASP A 341 15.89 5.09 10.62
C ASP A 341 16.96 6.01 11.18
#